data_AF-A0A0C2V1M2-F1
#
_entry.id   AF-A0A0C2V1M2-F1
#
_cell.length_a   1.000
_cell.length_b   1.000
_cell.length_c   1.000
_cell.angle_alpha   90.00
_cell.angle_beta   90.00
_cell.angle_gamma   90.00
#
_symmetry.space_group_name_H-M   'P 1'
#
loop_
_entity.id
_entity.type
_entity.pdbx_description
1 polymer ?
#
loop_
_entity_poly.entity_id
_entity_poly.type
_entity_poly.pdbx_seq_one_letter_code
_entity_poly.pdbx_strand_id
1 'polypeptide(L)' 'EVKSAEADFDPIYNFTSAKLRKVINSAQYYMKAKNLDMVFSIDLIVIRWGDVEFLENVTM' A
#
# COMPACT_ATOMS: atom_id res chain seq x y z
N GLU A 1 -2.69 -0.25 0.45
CA GLU A 1 -2.51 0.46 -0.85
C GLU A 1 -3.06 -0.42 -1.97
N VAL A 2 -3.62 0.15 -3.04
CA VAL A 2 -4.07 -0.62 -4.22
C VAL A 2 -3.21 -0.26 -5.44
N LYS A 3 -2.84 -1.26 -6.23
CA LYS A 3 -2.16 -1.11 -7.52
C LYS A 3 -2.89 -1.96 -8.56
N SER A 4 -3.29 -1.35 -9.67
CA SER A 4 -3.96 -2.05 -10.77
C SER A 4 -3.41 -1.61 -12.11
N ALA A 5 -3.36 -2.54 -13.06
CA ALA A 5 -3.16 -2.25 -14.48
C ALA A 5 -3.68 -3.41 -15.34
N GLU A 6 -4.22 -3.07 -16.51
CA GLU A 6 -4.42 -3.98 -17.64
C GLU A 6 -3.33 -3.65 -18.67
N ALA A 7 -2.11 -4.11 -18.40
CA ALA A 7 -0.94 -3.75 -19.19
C ALA A 7 0.09 -4.89 -19.20
N ASP A 8 1.05 -4.82 -20.13
CA ASP A 8 2.15 -5.78 -20.29
C ASP A 8 3.21 -5.71 -19.16
N PHE A 9 2.94 -4.99 -18.07
CA PHE A 9 3.84 -4.85 -16.93
C PHE A 9 3.13 -5.17 -15.62
N ASP A 10 3.90 -5.59 -14.61
CA ASP A 10 3.36 -5.88 -13.29
C ASP A 10 3.04 -4.58 -12.51
N PRO A 11 1.77 -4.35 -12.10
CA PRO A 11 1.41 -3.16 -11.32
C PRO A 11 2.19 -3.04 -10.00
N ILE A 12 2.76 -4.13 -9.49
CA ILE A 12 3.62 -4.11 -8.30
C ILE A 12 4.86 -3.23 -8.49
N TYR A 13 5.38 -3.09 -9.71
CA TYR A 13 6.55 -2.24 -9.98
C TYR A 13 6.26 -0.76 -9.76
N ASN A 14 4.98 -0.38 -9.78
CA ASN A 14 4.55 0.96 -9.40
C ASN A 14 4.48 1.16 -7.88
N PHE A 15 4.77 0.15 -7.06
CA PHE A 15 4.90 0.30 -5.62
C PHE A 15 6.38 0.50 -5.26
N THR A 16 6.73 1.73 -4.87
CA THR A 16 8.12 2.13 -4.57
C THR A 16 8.28 2.52 -3.11
N SER A 17 9.50 2.51 -2.57
CA SER A 17 9.77 2.92 -1.18
C SER A 17 9.28 4.34 -0.88
N ALA A 18 9.30 5.23 -1.89
CA ALA A 18 8.74 6.58 -1.77
C ALA A 18 7.21 6.58 -1.60
N LYS A 19 6.49 5.66 -2.27
CA LYS A 19 5.03 5.49 -2.10
C LYS A 19 4.71 4.85 -0.74
N LEU A 20 5.45 3.82 -0.32
CA LEU A 20 5.30 3.23 1.01
C LEU A 20 5.48 4.29 2.10
N ARG A 21 6.53 5.12 2.01
CA ARG A 21 6.78 6.22 2.95
C ARG A 21 5.63 7.22 3.02
N LYS A 22 5.00 7.54 1.88
CA LYS A 22 3.82 8.43 1.85
C LYS A 22 2.65 7.82 2.61
N VAL A 23 2.36 6.52 2.40
CA VAL A 23 1.30 5.81 3.12
C VAL A 23 1.58 5.79 4.63
N ILE A 24 2.81 5.47 5.05
CA ILE A 24 3.22 5.50 6.47
C ILE A 24 2.99 6.89 7.07
N ASN A 25 3.48 7.94 6.41
CA ASN A 25 3.35 9.31 6.91
C ASN A 25 1.88 9.75 7.00
N SER A 26 1.06 9.40 6.00
CA SER A 26 -0.38 9.69 6.01
C SER A 26 -1.10 8.95 7.13
N ALA A 27 -0.78 7.67 7.37
CA ALA A 27 -1.34 6.90 8.46
C ALA A 27 -0.97 7.50 9.83
N GLN A 28 0.31 7.83 10.04
CA GLN A 28 0.79 8.48 11.25
C GLN A 28 0.14 9.85 11.48
N TYR A 29 0.02 10.66 10.43
CA TYR A 29 -0.67 11.94 10.49
C TYR A 29 -2.14 11.76 10.92
N TYR A 30 -2.84 10.81 10.30
CA TYR A 30 -4.23 10.50 10.65
C TYR A 30 -4.36 10.07 12.11
N MET A 31 -3.52 9.15 12.58
CA MET A 31 -3.52 8.70 13.98
C MET A 31 -3.30 9.85 14.95
N LYS A 32 -2.32 10.71 14.69
CA LYS A 32 -2.06 11.91 15.50
C LYS A 32 -3.26 12.85 15.51
N ALA A 33 -3.86 13.13 14.35
CA ALA A 33 -5.02 14.02 14.23
C ALA A 33 -6.27 13.47 14.95
N LYS A 34 -6.34 12.16 15.16
CA LYS A 34 -7.45 11.47 15.84
C LYS A 34 -7.13 11.04 17.27
N ASN A 35 -5.95 11.38 17.79
CA ASN A 35 -5.46 10.92 19.09
C ASN A 35 -5.56 9.39 19.27
N LEU A 36 -5.20 8.66 18.21
CA LEU A 36 -5.12 7.20 18.20
C LEU A 36 -3.67 6.79 18.43
N ASP A 37 -3.47 5.79 19.28
CA ASP A 37 -2.19 5.12 19.49
C ASP A 37 -2.42 3.62 19.31
N MET A 38 -2.20 3.14 18.09
CA MET A 38 -2.45 1.75 17.71
C MET A 38 -1.40 1.27 16.71
N VAL A 39 -1.11 -0.03 16.80
CA VAL A 39 -0.26 -0.71 15.81
C VAL A 39 -1.02 -0.86 14.49
N PHE A 40 -0.31 -0.76 13.37
CA PHE A 40 -0.87 -0.98 12.04
C PHE A 40 0.15 -1.68 11.13
N SER A 41 -0.36 -2.49 10.20
CA SER A 41 0.38 -3.03 9.06
C SER A 41 -0.07 -2.32 7.77
N ILE A 42 0.75 -2.40 6.73
CA ILE A 42 0.39 -1.90 5.40
C ILE A 42 0.34 -3.10 4.46
N ASP A 43 -0.83 -3.36 3.92
CA ASP A 43 -1.04 -4.39 2.92
C ASP A 43 -1.15 -3.77 1.52
N LEU A 44 -0.77 -4.55 0.51
CA LEU A 44 -0.85 -4.19 -0.89
C LEU A 44 -1.81 -5.15 -1.60
N ILE A 45 -2.82 -4.58 -2.25
CA ILE A 45 -3.72 -5.31 -3.15
C ILE A 45 -3.28 -5.02 -4.57
N VAL A 46 -2.91 -6.06 -5.31
CA VAL A 46 -2.52 -5.97 -6.72
C VAL A 46 -3.59 -6.58 -7.59
N ILE A 47 -4.10 -5.82 -8.55
CA ILE A 47 -5.12 -6.28 -9.50
C ILE A 47 -4.51 -6.31 -10.90
N ARG A 48 -4.49 -7.49 -11.52
CA ARG A 48 -3.89 -7.74 -12.84
C ARG A 48 -4.86 -8.59 -13.67
N TRP A 49 -5.33 -8.08 -14.81
CA TRP A 49 -6.22 -8.84 -15.72
C TRP A 49 -7.45 -9.49 -15.02
N GLY A 50 -7.99 -8.84 -13.99
CA GLY A 50 -9.11 -9.37 -13.20
C GLY A 50 -8.71 -10.26 -12.01
N ASP A 51 -7.46 -10.69 -11.92
CA ASP A 51 -6.93 -11.43 -10.77
C ASP A 51 -6.53 -10.48 -9.65
N VAL A 52 -6.88 -10.86 -8.41
CA VAL A 52 -6.58 -10.10 -7.20
C VAL A 52 -5.56 -10.86 -6.36
N GLU A 53 -4.46 -10.19 -6.06
CA GLU A 53 -3.38 -10.69 -5.22
C GLU A 53 -3.27 -9.83 -3.96
N PHE A 54 -3.12 -10.48 -2.81
CA PHE A 54 -2.96 -9.84 -1.51
C PHE A 54 -1.54 -10.07 -0.99
N LEU A 55 -0.83 -8.97 -0.76
CA LEU A 55 0.50 -8.96 -0.15
C LEU A 55 0.38 -8.28 1.20
N GLU A 56 0.47 -9.06 2.26
CA GLU A 56 0.27 -8.59 3.64
C GLU A 56 1.58 -8.11 4.26
N ASN A 57 1.49 -7.09 5.13
CA ASN A 57 2.60 -6.55 5.91
C ASN A 57 3.84 -6.20 5.06
N VAL A 58 3.64 -5.42 4.00
CA VAL A 58 4.68 -5.12 3.02
C VAL A 58 5.76 -4.19 3.60
N THR A 59 7.01 -4.60 3.42
CA THR A 59 8.22 -3.84 3.77
C THR A 59 9.12 -3.64 2.55
N MET A 60 9.93 -2.59 2.54
CA MET A 60 10.92 -2.30 1.48
C MET A 60 12.22 -1.74 2.02
#